data_AF-A0A7V0QGG6-F1
#
_entry.id   AF-A0A7V0QGG6-F1
#
_cell.length_a   1.000
_cell.length_b   1.000
_cell.length_c   1.000
_cell.angle_alpha   90.00
_cell.angle_beta   90.00
_cell.angle_gamma   90.00
#
_symmetry.space_group_name_H-M   'P 1'
#
loop_
_entity.id
_entity.type
_entity.pdbx_description
1 polymer ?
#
loop_
_entity_poly.entity_id
_entity_poly.type
_entity_poly.pdbx_seq_one_letter_code
_entity_poly.pdbx_strand_id
1 'polypeptide(L)' 'MDAIAEVRIGFENRCTVPANVVNKLKVKIGERIKVTISEERFEVKVGSNYRFTVPVDIVRKLGIKKGDVVRMKFEKEVV' A
#
# COMPACT_ATOMS: atom_id res chain seq x y z
N MET A 1 -4.42 -12.41 -7.89
CA MET A 1 -5.02 -11.24 -8.59
C MET A 1 -4.32 -10.00 -8.08
N ASP A 2 -4.02 -9.04 -8.95
CA ASP A 2 -3.38 -7.79 -8.57
C ASP A 2 -4.19 -6.55 -9.01
N ALA A 3 -3.89 -5.43 -8.36
CA ALA A 3 -4.45 -4.13 -8.66
C ALA A 3 -3.36 -3.08 -8.58
N ILE A 4 -3.35 -2.14 -9.52
CA ILE A 4 -2.40 -1.03 -9.54
C ILE A 4 -3.17 0.26 -9.28
N ALA A 5 -2.63 1.13 -8.44
CA ALA A 5 -3.22 2.43 -8.15
C ALA A 5 -2.16 3.46 -7.76
N GLU A 6 -2.48 4.73 -7.95
CA GLU A 6 -1.70 5.84 -7.42
C GLU A 6 -2.13 6.15 -5.99
N VAL A 7 -1.16 6.31 -5.10
CA VAL A 7 -1.39 6.47 -3.66
C VAL A 7 -0.59 7.65 -3.16
N ARG A 8 -1.26 8.58 -2.47
CA ARG A 8 -0.60 9.70 -1.81
C ARG A 8 0.01 9.25 -0.48
N ILE A 9 1.28 9.62 -0.27
CA ILE A 9 2.00 9.38 0.97
C ILE A 9 1.66 10.46 1.99
N GLY A 10 1.03 10.05 3.10
CA GLY A 10 0.63 10.94 4.19
C GLY A 10 1.73 11.19 5.23
N PHE A 11 1.32 11.78 6.35
CA PHE A 11 2.18 11.91 7.53
C PHE A 11 2.56 10.53 8.08
N GLU A 12 3.78 10.39 8.61
CA GLU A 12 4.33 9.10 9.08
C GLU A 12 4.26 7.98 8.03
N ASN A 13 4.37 8.32 6.74
CA ASN A 13 4.29 7.37 5.62
C ASN A 13 2.97 6.60 5.56
N ARG A 14 1.92 7.16 6.18
CA ARG A 14 0.60 6.54 6.25
C ARG A 14 -0.14 6.73 4.93
N CYS A 15 -0.70 5.64 4.44
CA CYS A 15 -1.45 5.54 3.20
C CYS A 15 -2.82 4.93 3.46
N THR A 16 -3.70 5.00 2.46
CA THR A 16 -4.99 4.31 2.44
C THR A 16 -5.02 3.41 1.22
N VAL A 17 -5.45 2.16 1.38
CA VAL A 17 -5.69 1.27 0.23
C VAL A 17 -6.81 1.88 -0.62
N PRO A 18 -6.57 2.17 -1.91
CA PRO A 18 -7.57 2.81 -2.75
C PRO A 18 -8.85 1.97 -2.90
N ALA A 19 -10.01 2.64 -3.00
CA ALA A 19 -11.31 1.95 -3.05
C ALA A 19 -11.42 0.96 -4.24
N ASN A 20 -10.85 1.28 -5.39
CA ASN A 20 -10.79 0.38 -6.53
C ASN A 20 -9.96 -0.89 -6.23
N VAL A 21 -8.86 -0.76 -5.49
CA VAL A 21 -8.05 -1.90 -5.03
C VAL A 21 -8.83 -2.74 -4.02
N VAL A 22 -9.46 -2.10 -3.03
CA VAL A 22 -10.32 -2.78 -2.04
C VAL A 22 -11.41 -3.60 -2.73
N ASN A 23 -12.12 -3.00 -3.69
CA ASN A 23 -13.23 -3.64 -4.40
C ASN A 23 -12.76 -4.78 -5.32
N LYS A 24 -11.64 -4.59 -6.02
CA LYS A 24 -11.07 -5.56 -6.97
C LYS A 24 -10.48 -6.77 -6.26
N LEU A 25 -9.69 -6.53 -5.21
CA LEU A 25 -9.01 -7.59 -4.47
C LEU A 25 -9.80 -8.10 -3.26
N LYS A 26 -10.99 -7.53 -2.99
CA LYS A 26 -11.83 -7.88 -1.81
C LYS A 26 -11.04 -7.81 -0.50
N VAL A 27 -10.21 -6.77 -0.35
CA VAL A 27 -9.40 -6.55 0.85
C VAL A 27 -10.31 -6.26 2.03
N LYS A 28 -10.00 -6.85 3.19
CA LYS A 28 -10.69 -6.61 4.45
C LYS A 28 -9.74 -6.00 5.47
N ILE A 29 -10.31 -5.26 6.42
CA ILE A 29 -9.57 -4.76 7.59
C ILE A 29 -9.03 -5.96 8.36
N GLY A 30 -7.77 -5.86 8.79
CA GLY A 30 -7.04 -6.90 9.51
C GLY A 30 -6.26 -7.87 8.63
N GLU A 31 -6.53 -7.91 7.32
CA GLU A 31 -5.79 -8.77 6.38
C GLU A 31 -4.38 -8.25 6.13
N ARG A 32 -3.48 -9.17 5.74
CA ARG A 32 -2.17 -8.83 5.17
C ARG A 32 -2.26 -8.79 3.66
N ILE A 33 -1.63 -7.78 3.07
CA ILE A 33 -1.52 -7.63 1.62
C ILE A 33 -0.06 -7.34 1.25
N LYS A 34 0.34 -7.78 0.06
CA LYS A 34 1.64 -7.46 -0.54
C LYS A 34 1.51 -6.17 -1.34
N VAL A 35 2.45 -5.26 -1.14
CA VAL A 35 2.56 -3.99 -1.84
C VAL A 35 3.91 -3.95 -2.53
N THR A 36 3.92 -3.51 -3.78
CA THR A 36 5.15 -3.28 -4.55
C THR A 36 5.20 -1.82 -4.99
N ILE A 37 6.32 -1.16 -4.73
CA ILE A 37 6.62 0.20 -5.20
C ILE A 37 7.92 0.12 -5.99
N SER A 38 7.86 0.45 -7.29
CA SER A 38 8.97 0.19 -8.22
C SER A 38 9.39 -1.29 -8.15
N GLU A 39 10.55 -1.61 -7.58
CA GLU A 39 11.07 -2.97 -7.41
C GLU A 39 11.01 -3.46 -5.95
N GLU A 40 10.62 -2.59 -5.02
CA GLU A 40 10.58 -2.90 -3.60
C GLU A 40 9.25 -3.54 -3.22
N ARG A 41 9.30 -4.75 -2.67
CA ARG A 41 8.13 -5.51 -2.24
C ARG A 41 8.11 -5.67 -0.72
N PHE A 42 6.96 -5.41 -0.12
CA PHE A 42 6.76 -5.53 1.32
C PHE A 42 5.32 -5.93 1.65
N GLU A 43 5.11 -6.46 2.85
CA GLU A 43 3.78 -6.81 3.36
C GLU A 43 3.32 -5.81 4.41
N VAL A 44 2.02 -5.51 4.39
CA VAL A 44 1.39 -4.65 5.38
C VAL A 44 0.08 -5.25 5.88
N LYS A 45 -0.21 -5.05 7.16
CA LYS A 45 -1.53 -5.31 7.71
C LYS A 45 -2.43 -4.10 7.44
N VAL A 46 -3.61 -4.35 6.88
CA VAL A 46 -4.61 -3.31 6.61
C VAL A 46 -5.30 -2.95 7.93
N GLY A 47 -5.13 -1.71 8.37
CA GLY A 47 -5.73 -1.16 9.57
C GLY A 47 -7.15 -0.62 9.33
N SER A 48 -7.67 0.08 10.35
CA SER A 48 -8.96 0.77 10.26
C SER A 48 -8.96 1.80 9.12
N ASN A 49 -10.14 2.03 8.54
CA ASN A 49 -10.30 2.87 7.34
C ASN A 49 -9.40 2.46 6.18
N TYR A 50 -9.03 1.17 6.10
CA TYR A 50 -8.13 0.62 5.08
C TYR A 50 -6.74 1.28 5.06
N ARG A 51 -6.24 1.75 6.20
CA ARG A 51 -4.93 2.40 6.28
C ARG A 51 -3.79 1.40 6.37
N PHE A 52 -2.63 1.77 5.85
CA PHE A 52 -1.38 1.06 6.04
C PHE A 52 -0.21 2.06 6.09
N THR A 53 0.97 1.60 6.49
CA THR A 53 2.17 2.45 6.55
C THR A 53 3.23 1.84 5.65
N VAL A 54 3.84 2.67 4.79
CA VAL A 54 5.00 2.24 4.00
C VAL A 54 6.22 2.15 4.93
N PRO A 55 6.97 1.04 4.93
CA PRO A 55 8.16 0.89 5.75
C PRO A 55 9.19 2.01 5.53
N VAL A 56 9.85 2.44 6.61
CA VAL A 56 10.76 3.61 6.60
C VAL A 56 11.99 3.36 5.72
N ASP A 57 12.49 2.12 5.69
CA ASP A 57 13.58 1.70 4.83
C ASP A 57 13.23 1.86 3.35
N ILE A 58 12.03 1.45 2.93
CA ILE A 58 11.54 1.63 1.56
C ILE A 58 11.40 3.11 1.21
N VAL A 59 10.80 3.91 2.11
CA VAL A 59 10.65 5.36 1.92
C VAL A 59 12.01 6.05 1.75
N ARG A 60 12.98 5.69 2.58
CA ARG A 60 14.35 6.23 2.49
C ARG A 60 15.05 5.80 1.20
N LYS A 61 14.97 4.51 0.86
CA LYS A 61 15.62 3.93 -0.33
C LYS A 61 15.09 4.55 -1.62
N LEU A 62 13.79 4.78 -1.70
CA LEU A 62 13.13 5.35 -2.89
C LEU A 62 13.06 6.87 -2.87
N GLY A 63 13.59 7.54 -1.83
CA GLY A 63 13.56 9.00 -1.73
C GLY A 63 12.14 9.59 -1.65
N ILE A 64 11.16 8.79 -1.22
CA ILE A 64 9.74 9.18 -1.13
C ILE A 64 9.54 10.19 0.00
N LYS A 65 8.70 11.19 -0.25
CA LYS A 65 8.39 12.27 0.70
C LYS A 65 6.89 12.37 0.96
N LYS A 66 6.55 13.00 2.08
CA LYS A 66 5.16 13.37 2.40
C LYS A 66 4.60 14.24 1.27
N GLY A 67 3.43 13.85 0.76
CA GLY A 67 2.74 14.53 -0.33
C GLY A 67 2.95 13.89 -1.70
N ASP A 68 3.99 13.05 -1.85
CA ASP A 68 4.25 12.35 -3.11
C ASP A 68 3.08 11.43 -3.45
N VAL A 69 2.82 11.31 -4.75
CA VAL A 69 1.89 10.34 -5.31
C VAL A 69 2.70 9.24 -5.96
N VAL A 70 2.53 8.01 -5.47
CA VAL A 70 3.37 6.87 -5.83
C VAL A 70 2.48 5.80 -6.45
N ARG A 71 2.92 5.27 -7.59
CA ARG A 71 2.25 4.13 -8.24
C ARG A 71 2.60 2.85 -7.48
N MET A 72 1.58 2.17 -6.95
CA MET A 72 1.74 0.95 -6.15
C MET A 72 0.98 -0.21 -6.81
N LYS A 73 1.60 -1.39 -6.82
CA LYS A 73 0.92 -2.66 -7.12
C LYS A 73 0.53 -3.33 -5.81
N PHE A 74 -0.72 -3.77 -5.73
CA PHE A 74 -1.29 -4.49 -4.60
C PHE A 74 -1.61 -5.91 -5.00
N GLU A 75 -1.28 -6.85 -4.13
CA GLU A 75 -1.56 -8.26 -4.29
C GLU A 75 -2.14 -8.79 -2.96
N LYS A 76 -3.25 -9.49 -3.04
CA LYS A 76 -3.82 -10.21 -1.90
C LYS A 76 -3.42 -11.67 -2.01
N GLU A 77 -2.87 -12.23 -0.93
CA GLU A 77 -2.74 -13.68 -0.80
C GLU A 77 -4.14 -14.27 -0.62
N VAL A 78 -4.50 -15.17 -1.53
CA VAL A 78 -5.67 -16.01 -1.39
C VAL A 78 -5.16 -17.26 -0.68
N VAL A 79 -5.51 -17.38 0.60
CA VAL A 79 -5.34 -18.62 1.37
C VAL A 79 -6.64 -19.41 1.24
#